data_AF-A0A954M0Z8-F1
#
_entry.id   AF-A0A954M0Z8-F1
#
_cell.length_a   1.000
_cell.length_b   1.000
_cell.length_c   1.000
_cell.angle_alpha   90.00
_cell.angle_beta   90.00
_cell.angle_gamma   90.00
#
_symmetry.space_group_name_H-M   'P 1'
#
loop_
_entity.id
_entity.type
_entity.pdbx_description
1 polymer ?
#
loop_
_entity_poly.entity_id
_entity_poly.type
_entity_poly.pdbx_seq_one_letter_code
_entity_poly.pdbx_strand_id
1 'polypeptide(L)'
;MAKALDDAKALFFPNCKARLGVSERINKEPDFLVFHSGNWGILEVDGPHHTSAAVDHERDRLFKHHGIQLIEHFDAAECFENAQGVVKKFLYLLARS
;
A
#
# COMPACT_ATOMS: atom_id res chain seq x y z
N MET A 1 0.48 7.99 9.42
CA MET A 1 0.58 6.56 9.02
C MET A 1 1.67 5.78 9.73
N ALA A 2 2.96 6.09 9.55
CA ALA A 2 4.06 5.30 10.16
C ALA A 2 3.88 5.02 11.67
N LYS A 3 3.61 6.04 12.49
CA LYS A 3 3.34 5.86 13.91
C LYS A 3 2.21 4.88 14.22
N ALA A 4 1.14 4.85 13.41
CA ALA A 4 0.03 3.92 13.63
C ALA A 4 0.42 2.48 13.26
N LEU A 5 1.25 2.29 12.24
CA LEU A 5 1.85 0.99 11.92
C LEU A 5 2.83 0.52 13.02
N ASP A 6 3.62 1.44 13.58
CA ASP A 6 4.50 1.17 14.73
C ASP A 6 3.69 0.73 15.96
N ASP A 7 2.63 1.48 16.30
CA ASP A 7 1.75 1.17 17.43
C ASP A 7 1.05 -0.19 17.24
N ALA A 8 0.73 -0.55 16.00
CA ALA A 8 0.20 -1.87 15.61
C ALA A 8 1.26 -2.98 15.57
N LYS A 9 2.55 -2.66 15.78
CA LYS A 9 3.70 -3.58 15.69
C LYS A 9 3.76 -4.31 14.35
N ALA A 10 3.35 -3.66 13.27
CA ALA A 10 3.43 -4.21 11.93
C ALA A 10 4.86 -4.14 11.39
N LEU A 11 5.27 -5.11 10.57
CA LEU A 11 6.49 -4.98 9.77
C LEU A 11 6.13 -4.18 8.51
N PHE A 12 6.81 -3.06 8.29
CA PHE A 12 6.58 -2.23 7.10
C PHE A 12 7.84 -1.53 6.60
N PHE A 13 7.80 -1.13 5.33
CA PHE A 13 8.83 -0.38 4.63
C PHE A 13 8.21 0.92 4.09
N PRO A 14 8.49 2.07 4.71
CA PRO A 14 7.98 3.36 4.25
C PRO A 14 8.78 3.85 3.04
N ASN A 15 8.10 4.47 2.06
CA ASN A 15 8.69 5.09 0.87
C ASN A 15 9.71 4.18 0.15
N CYS A 16 9.40 2.89 0.08
CA CYS A 16 10.32 1.91 -0.49
C CYS A 16 10.37 2.03 -2.02
N LYS A 17 11.48 1.64 -2.64
CA LYS A 17 11.58 1.55 -4.10
C LYS A 17 11.40 0.10 -4.52
N ALA A 18 10.33 -0.18 -5.26
CA ALA A 18 10.12 -1.46 -5.89
C ALA A 18 10.67 -1.44 -7.32
N ARG A 19 11.43 -2.47 -7.69
CA ARG A 19 11.83 -2.75 -9.08
C ARG A 19 10.92 -3.85 -9.60
N LEU A 20 10.14 -3.59 -10.64
CA LEU A 20 9.08 -4.50 -11.13
C LEU A 20 8.85 -4.32 -12.63
N GLY A 21 8.07 -5.19 -13.26
CA GLY A 21 7.86 -5.22 -14.70
C GLY A 21 8.25 -6.56 -15.33
N VAL A 22 7.51 -6.95 -16.37
CA VAL A 22 7.65 -8.26 -17.05
C VAL A 22 8.62 -8.17 -18.24
N SER A 23 8.39 -7.24 -19.16
CA SER A 23 9.24 -7.02 -20.34
C SER A 23 10.37 -6.03 -20.08
N GLU A 24 10.05 -4.91 -19.43
CA GLU A 24 10.99 -3.89 -18.99
C GLU A 24 10.89 -3.70 -17.48
N ARG A 25 12.03 -3.57 -16.81
CA ARG A 25 12.07 -3.32 -15.37
C ARG A 25 12.01 -1.82 -15.09
N ILE A 26 11.00 -1.40 -14.34
CA ILE A 26 10.76 -0.01 -13.95
C ILE A 26 10.80 0.13 -12.43
N ASN A 27 11.04 1.34 -11.95
CA ASN A 27 10.94 1.67 -10.53
C ASN A 27 9.54 2.21 -10.22
N LYS A 28 8.97 1.77 -9.10
CA LYS A 28 7.76 2.32 -8.51
C LYS A 28 7.98 2.51 -7.02
N GLU A 29 7.32 3.51 -6.45
CA GLU A 29 7.47 3.89 -5.05
C GLU A 29 6.07 3.85 -4.43
N PRO A 30 5.72 2.74 -3.75
CA PRO A 30 4.53 2.72 -2.91
C PRO A 30 4.83 3.42 -1.57
N ASP A 31 3.81 4.04 -0.99
CA ASP A 31 3.97 4.77 0.28
C ASP A 31 4.37 3.84 1.43
N PHE A 32 3.67 2.69 1.57
CA PHE A 32 3.99 1.68 2.57
C PHE A 32 3.83 0.28 2.00
N LEU A 33 4.92 -0.50 2.00
CA LEU A 33 4.87 -1.95 1.85
C LEU A 33 4.78 -2.59 3.23
N VAL A 34 3.79 -3.42 3.47
CA VAL A 34 3.48 -3.99 4.79
C VAL A 34 3.44 -5.50 4.70
N PHE A 35 4.06 -6.18 5.67
CA PHE A 35 3.93 -7.62 5.86
C PHE A 35 3.12 -7.91 7.12
N HIS A 36 2.04 -8.67 6.96
CA HIS A 36 1.17 -9.02 8.07
C HIS A 36 0.52 -10.38 7.83
N SER A 37 0.54 -11.24 8.85
CA SER A 37 -0.12 -12.56 8.83
C SER A 37 0.24 -13.44 7.61
N GLY A 38 1.49 -13.37 7.15
CA GLY A 38 1.97 -14.14 6.00
C GLY A 38 1.76 -13.48 4.64
N ASN A 39 1.08 -12.34 4.60
CA ASN A 39 0.72 -11.65 3.37
C ASN A 39 1.46 -10.31 3.21
N TRP A 40 1.78 -9.96 1.96
CA TRP A 40 2.30 -8.66 1.57
C TRP A 40 1.17 -7.78 1.07
N GLY A 41 1.11 -6.56 1.58
CA GLY A 41 0.16 -5.56 1.14
C GLY A 41 0.81 -4.20 0.94
N ILE A 42 0.20 -3.39 0.10
CA ILE A 42 0.58 -2.00 -0.11
C ILE A 42 -0.54 -1.10 0.40
N LEU A 43 -0.18 -0.12 1.21
CA LEU A 43 -1.07 0.95 1.66
C LEU A 43 -0.61 2.24 0.98
N GLU A 44 -1.47 2.80 0.13
CA GLU A 44 -1.25 4.07 -0.56
C GLU A 44 -2.07 5.18 0.10
N VAL A 45 -1.46 6.36 0.24
CA VAL A 45 -2.09 7.55 0.79
C VAL A 45 -2.42 8.49 -0.36
N ASP A 46 -3.71 8.64 -0.58
CA ASP A 46 -4.22 9.30 -1.75
C ASP A 46 -4.26 10.82 -1.60
N GLY A 47 -3.38 11.51 -2.34
CA GLY A 47 -3.36 12.96 -2.39
C GLY A 47 -4.43 13.57 -3.32
N PRO A 48 -4.73 14.88 -3.20
CA PRO A 48 -5.75 15.56 -4.02
C PRO A 48 -5.42 15.66 -5.52
N HIS A 49 -4.26 15.16 -5.95
CA HIS A 49 -3.76 15.23 -7.33
C HIS A 49 -3.72 13.87 -8.02
N HIS A 50 -4.55 12.92 -7.59
CA HIS A 50 -4.54 11.60 -8.22
C HIS A 50 -4.81 11.64 -9.71
N THR A 51 -3.92 10.97 -10.42
CA THR A 51 -3.95 10.88 -11.87
C THR A 51 -5.08 9.93 -12.25
N SER A 52 -5.53 9.94 -13.50
CA SER A 52 -6.70 9.16 -13.95
C SER A 52 -6.69 7.70 -13.44
N ALA A 53 -7.83 7.22 -12.92
CA ALA A 53 -8.00 5.87 -12.35
C ALA A 53 -7.48 4.70 -13.22
N ALA A 54 -7.40 4.88 -14.54
CA ALA A 54 -6.82 3.89 -15.45
C ALA A 54 -5.33 3.61 -15.18
N VAL A 55 -4.55 4.63 -14.80
CA VAL A 55 -3.12 4.52 -14.52
C VAL A 55 -2.88 3.81 -13.19
N ASP A 56 -3.70 4.11 -12.17
CA ASP A 56 -3.63 3.45 -10.86
C ASP A 56 -3.96 1.96 -10.98
N HIS A 57 -5.02 1.64 -11.75
CA HIS A 57 -5.38 0.24 -12.03
C HIS A 57 -4.27 -0.54 -12.72
N GLU A 58 -3.48 0.09 -13.61
CA GLU A 58 -2.33 -0.57 -14.25
C GLU A 58 -1.18 -0.76 -13.27
N ARG A 59 -0.91 0.25 -12.43
CA ARG A 59 0.12 0.18 -11.38
C ARG A 59 -0.17 -0.97 -10.41
N ASP A 60 -1.40 -1.07 -9.94
CA ASP A 60 -1.82 -2.10 -8.99
C ASP A 60 -1.73 -3.50 -9.56
N ARG A 61 -2.15 -3.68 -10.82
CA ARG A 61 -2.02 -4.96 -11.53
C ARG A 61 -0.56 -5.41 -11.58
N LEU A 62 0.37 -4.49 -11.75
CA LEU A 62 1.78 -4.83 -11.87
C LEU A 62 2.37 -5.33 -10.54
N PHE A 63 2.00 -4.69 -9.42
CA PHE A 63 2.37 -5.18 -8.09
C PHE A 63 1.73 -6.53 -7.77
N LYS A 64 0.44 -6.70 -8.07
CA LYS A 64 -0.26 -7.98 -7.89
C LYS A 64 0.35 -9.12 -8.69
N HIS A 65 0.80 -8.85 -9.92
CA HIS A 65 1.51 -9.83 -10.74
C HIS A 65 2.83 -10.31 -10.09
N HIS A 66 3.45 -9.49 -9.24
CA HIS A 66 4.67 -9.82 -8.50
C HIS A 66 4.41 -10.36 -7.08
N GLY A 67 3.17 -10.74 -6.75
CA GLY A 67 2.84 -11.45 -5.52
C GLY A 67 2.38 -10.58 -4.35
N ILE A 68 2.10 -9.29 -4.58
CA ILE A 68 1.41 -8.46 -3.58
C ILE A 68 -0.07 -8.87 -3.55
N GLN A 69 -0.57 -9.26 -2.38
CA GLN A 69 -1.93 -9.78 -2.24
C GLN A 69 -2.97 -8.66 -2.13
N LEU A 70 -2.65 -7.58 -1.42
CA LEU A 70 -3.58 -6.47 -1.18
C LEU A 70 -2.93 -5.15 -1.57
N ILE A 71 -3.69 -4.28 -2.24
CA ILE A 71 -3.33 -2.89 -2.48
C ILE A 71 -4.56 -2.09 -2.15
N GLU A 72 -4.46 -1.21 -1.15
CA GLU A 72 -5.57 -0.37 -0.72
C GLU A 72 -5.13 1.07 -0.68
N HIS A 73 -6.02 1.91 -1.21
CA HIS A 73 -5.86 3.34 -1.33
C HIS A 73 -6.75 4.02 -0.29
N PHE A 74 -6.16 4.94 0.47
CA PHE A 74 -6.87 5.68 1.51
C PHE A 74 -6.65 7.17 1.32
N ASP A 75 -7.73 7.95 1.38
CA ASP A 75 -7.67 9.40 1.25
C ASP A 75 -6.71 10.03 2.29
N ALA A 76 -5.93 11.03 1.88
CA ALA A 76 -4.96 11.69 2.74
C ALA A 76 -5.59 12.35 3.97
N ALA A 77 -6.82 12.89 3.86
CA ALA A 77 -7.53 13.46 5.00
C ALA A 77 -7.95 12.35 5.97
N GLU A 78 -8.46 11.20 5.48
CA GLU A 78 -8.76 10.04 6.34
C GLU A 78 -7.51 9.54 7.06
N CYS A 79 -6.38 9.45 6.36
CA CYS A 79 -5.10 9.04 6.93
C CYS A 79 -4.58 10.02 7.99
N PHE A 80 -4.90 11.31 7.87
CA PHE A 80 -4.53 12.33 8.83
C PHE A 80 -5.43 12.30 10.07
N GLU A 81 -6.75 12.23 9.87
CA GLU A 81 -7.75 12.29 10.93
C GLU A 81 -7.88 10.97 11.72
N ASN A 82 -7.73 9.82 11.04
CA ASN A 82 -8.00 8.52 11.61
C ASN A 82 -6.96 7.44 11.19
N ALA A 83 -5.67 7.77 11.30
CA ALA A 83 -4.58 6.85 10.96
C ALA A 83 -4.72 5.45 11.62
N GLN A 84 -5.16 5.39 12.88
CA GLN A 84 -5.32 4.13 13.61
C GLN A 84 -6.44 3.26 13.02
N GLY A 85 -7.58 3.88 12.67
CA GLY A 85 -8.68 3.19 12.01
C GLY A 85 -8.28 2.67 10.63
N VAL A 86 -7.57 3.48 9.86
CA VAL A 86 -7.03 3.10 8.54
C VAL A 86 -6.10 1.89 8.66
N VAL A 87 -5.08 1.95 9.53
CA VAL A 87 -4.16 0.83 9.73
C VAL A 87 -4.89 -0.43 10.20
N LYS A 88 -5.82 -0.31 11.14
CA LYS A 88 -6.61 -1.45 11.62
C LYS A 88 -7.43 -2.09 10.49
N LYS A 89 -8.11 -1.28 9.68
CA LYS A 89 -8.88 -1.75 8.52
C LYS A 89 -7.97 -2.45 7.51
N PHE A 90 -6.85 -1.83 7.16
CA PHE A 90 -5.89 -2.39 6.22
C PHE A 90 -5.34 -3.74 6.69
N LEU A 91 -4.85 -3.84 7.92
CA LEU A 91 -4.30 -5.10 8.47
C LEU A 91 -5.36 -6.20 8.54
N TYR A 92 -6.62 -5.85 8.86
CA TYR A 92 -7.74 -6.78 8.85
C TYR A 92 -8.01 -7.37 7.46
N LEU A 93 -7.97 -6.53 6.42
CA LEU A 93 -8.13 -6.98 5.03
C LEU A 93 -6.94 -7.84 4.60
N LEU A 94 -5.71 -7.40 4.92
CA LEU A 94 -4.47 -8.09 4.54
C LEU A 94 -4.38 -9.50 5.12
N ALA A 95 -4.85 -9.69 6.37
CA ALA A 95 -4.89 -11.00 7.01
C ALA A 95 -5.86 -12.00 6.36
N ARG A 96 -6.71 -11.55 5.43
CA ARG A 96 -7.74 -12.34 4.74
C ARG A 96 -7.52 -12.43 3.23
N SER A 97 -6.39 -11.89 2.76
CA SER A 97 -6.00 -11.87 1.35
C SER A 97 -5.31 -13.16 0.93
#